data_AF-A0A1B6L6L1-F1
#
_entry.id   AF-A0A1B6L6L1-F1
#
_cell.length_a   1.000
_cell.length_b   1.000
_cell.length_c   1.000
_cell.angle_alpha   90.00
_cell.angle_beta   90.00
_cell.angle_gamma   90.00
#
_symmetry.space_group_name_H-M   'P 1'
#
loop_
_entity.id
_entity.type
_entity.pdbx_description
1 polymer ?
#
loop_
_entity_poly.entity_id
_entity_poly.type
_entity_poly.pdbx_seq_one_letter_code
_entity_poly.pdbx_strand_id
1 'polypeptide(L)'
;MSLNKLMHPRNKYRRPPDFQALAAKYPEFKKHTRRNRFGKISYDFNDPNSLRVLTTTLLLEDFELNVEMPVDPQIPTIPLYMNYLLWIEDLVAANPTSDVIRGVDIVKVVEKGT
;
A
#
# COMPACT_ATOMS: atom_id res chain seq x y z
N MET A 1 -16.83 2.62 -3.16
CA MET A 1 -16.06 2.20 -1.97
C MET A 1 -16.20 3.30 -0.92
N SER A 2 -16.94 3.02 0.15
CA SER A 2 -17.38 3.97 1.18
C SER A 2 -16.36 4.25 2.29
N LEU A 3 -15.13 3.73 2.18
CA LEU A 3 -14.10 3.82 3.23
C LEU A 3 -13.22 5.10 3.15
N ASN A 4 -13.31 5.88 2.06
CA ASN A 4 -12.54 7.13 1.92
C ASN A 4 -12.88 8.19 2.98
N LYS A 5 -14.05 8.11 3.61
CA LYS A 5 -14.43 8.98 4.74
C LYS A 5 -13.65 8.67 6.01
N LEU A 6 -13.20 7.43 6.19
CA LEU A 6 -12.46 6.97 7.37
C LEU A 6 -10.93 7.07 7.19
N MET A 7 -10.47 7.38 5.97
CA MET A 7 -9.05 7.61 5.72
C MET A 7 -8.59 8.95 6.28
N HIS A 8 -7.37 8.97 6.80
CA HIS A 8 -6.72 10.15 7.32
C HIS A 8 -6.69 11.28 6.27
N PRO A 9 -6.96 12.56 6.62
CA PRO A 9 -7.03 13.63 5.64
C PRO A 9 -5.79 13.78 4.76
N ARG A 10 -4.60 13.51 5.33
CA ARG A 10 -3.28 13.55 4.68
C ARG A 10 -2.96 12.27 3.88
N ASN A 11 -3.83 11.26 3.85
CA ASN A 11 -3.59 10.02 3.12
C ASN A 11 -3.76 10.25 1.60
N LYS A 12 -2.68 10.02 0.83
CA LYS A 12 -2.68 10.19 -0.63
C LYS A 12 -3.69 9.27 -1.34
N TYR A 13 -3.96 8.10 -0.77
CA TYR A 13 -4.85 7.09 -1.32
C TYR A 13 -6.33 7.36 -1.06
N ARG A 14 -6.69 8.50 -0.43
CA ARG A 14 -8.07 9.03 -0.47
C ARG A 14 -8.55 9.22 -1.91
N ARG A 15 -7.63 9.45 -2.83
CA ARG A 15 -7.87 9.36 -4.27
C ARG A 15 -7.38 7.98 -4.73
N PRO A 16 -8.24 7.17 -5.36
CA PRO A 16 -7.82 5.85 -5.83
C PRO A 16 -6.72 5.99 -6.89
N PRO A 17 -5.70 5.11 -6.90
CA PRO A 17 -4.66 5.12 -7.92
C PRO A 17 -5.24 4.90 -9.32
N ASP A 18 -4.63 5.53 -10.32
CA ASP A 18 -4.98 5.31 -11.71
C ASP A 18 -4.32 4.01 -12.22
N PHE A 19 -5.06 2.90 -12.10
CA PHE A 19 -4.59 1.60 -12.57
C PHE A 19 -4.37 1.55 -14.08
N GLN A 20 -4.98 2.44 -14.87
CA GLN A 20 -4.75 2.51 -16.30
C GLN A 20 -3.39 3.15 -16.61
N ALA A 21 -3.05 4.24 -15.92
CA ALA A 21 -1.72 4.85 -16.01
C ALA A 21 -0.63 3.88 -15.52
N LEU A 22 -0.85 3.22 -14.38
CA LEU A 22 0.10 2.24 -13.83
C LEU A 22 0.32 1.06 -14.77
N ALA A 23 -0.74 0.51 -15.38
CA ALA A 23 -0.62 -0.58 -16.34
C ALA A 23 0.07 -0.16 -17.66
N ALA A 24 0.06 1.12 -18.01
CA ALA A 24 0.80 1.63 -19.15
C ALA A 24 2.31 1.76 -18.84
N LYS A 25 2.65 2.17 -17.62
CA LYS A 25 4.03 2.40 -17.18
C LYS A 25 4.76 1.13 -16.75
N TYR A 26 4.06 0.18 -16.12
CA TYR A 26 4.64 -1.02 -15.53
C TYR A 26 4.12 -2.30 -16.21
N PRO A 27 4.93 -2.95 -17.07
CA PRO A 27 4.53 -4.16 -17.78
C PRO A 27 4.18 -5.32 -16.83
N GLU A 28 4.92 -5.50 -15.74
CA GLU A 28 4.63 -6.51 -14.73
C GLU A 28 3.28 -6.26 -14.06
N PHE A 29 2.99 -5.01 -13.71
CA PHE A 29 1.68 -4.63 -13.16
C PHE A 29 0.55 -5.00 -14.12
N LYS A 30 0.71 -4.75 -15.41
CA LYS A 30 -0.30 -5.05 -16.44
C LYS A 30 -0.60 -6.55 -16.54
N LYS A 31 0.38 -7.43 -16.37
CA LYS A 31 0.19 -8.90 -16.42
C LYS A 31 -0.78 -9.40 -15.36
N HIS A 32 -0.84 -8.73 -14.22
CA HIS A 32 -1.71 -9.07 -13.09
C HIS A 32 -3.06 -8.34 -13.11
N THR A 33 -3.33 -7.53 -14.15
CA THR A 33 -4.62 -6.85 -14.29
C THR A 33 -5.65 -7.68 -15.04
N ARG A 34 -6.92 -7.55 -14.65
CA ARG A 34 -8.06 -8.04 -15.43
C ARG A 34 -8.82 -6.85 -16.02
N ARG A 35 -9.39 -7.04 -17.21
CA ARG A 35 -10.34 -6.07 -17.78
C ARG A 35 -11.76 -6.51 -17.46
N ASN A 36 -12.57 -5.58 -16.96
CA ASN A 36 -13.99 -5.83 -16.81
C ASN A 36 -14.72 -5.68 -18.16
N ARG A 37 -16.02 -6.06 -18.19
CA ARG A 37 -16.87 -5.95 -19.39
C ARG A 37 -17.02 -4.52 -19.93
N PHE A 38 -16.71 -3.51 -19.12
CA PHE A 38 -16.77 -2.09 -19.46
C PHE A 38 -15.38 -1.52 -19.82
N GLY A 39 -14.37 -2.37 -20.01
CA GLY A 39 -13.02 -1.96 -20.39
C GLY A 39 -12.17 -1.37 -19.25
N LYS A 40 -12.71 -1.25 -18.04
CA LYS A 40 -11.95 -0.76 -16.88
C LYS A 40 -11.01 -1.84 -16.37
N ILE A 41 -9.78 -1.42 -16.07
CA ILE A 41 -8.76 -2.26 -15.46
C ILE A 41 -9.10 -2.46 -13.98
N SER A 42 -9.11 -3.71 -13.54
CA SER A 42 -9.36 -4.14 -12.17
C SER A 42 -8.29 -5.13 -11.72
N TYR A 43 -8.06 -5.19 -10.41
CA TYR A 43 -7.13 -6.12 -9.78
C TYR A 43 -7.87 -7.26 -9.07
N ASP A 44 -7.25 -8.42 -9.02
CA ASP A 44 -7.69 -9.54 -8.20
C ASP A 44 -7.07 -9.41 -6.79
N PHE A 45 -7.86 -8.91 -5.84
CA PHE A 45 -7.40 -8.70 -4.47
C PHE A 45 -7.32 -10.00 -3.65
N ASN A 46 -7.71 -11.15 -4.22
CA ASN A 46 -7.60 -12.45 -3.57
C ASN A 46 -6.33 -13.21 -3.98
N ASP A 47 -5.63 -12.79 -5.04
CA ASP A 47 -4.38 -13.39 -5.48
C ASP A 47 -3.17 -12.70 -4.80
N PRO A 48 -2.40 -13.42 -3.96
CA PRO A 48 -1.23 -12.86 -3.28
C PRO A 48 -0.16 -12.31 -4.25
N ASN A 49 -0.02 -12.90 -5.44
CA ASN A 49 0.92 -12.40 -6.44
C ASN A 49 0.49 -11.04 -6.99
N SER A 50 -0.79 -10.91 -7.31
CA SER A 50 -1.39 -9.65 -7.73
C SER A 50 -1.26 -8.59 -6.62
N LEU A 51 -1.58 -8.92 -5.36
CA LEU A 51 -1.41 -8.00 -4.23
C LEU A 51 0.06 -7.55 -4.06
N ARG A 52 1.01 -8.48 -4.20
CA ARG A 52 2.44 -8.16 -4.15
C ARG A 52 2.83 -7.15 -5.23
N VAL A 53 2.50 -7.42 -6.48
CA VAL A 53 2.86 -6.55 -7.61
C VAL A 53 2.18 -5.19 -7.49
N LEU A 54 0.92 -5.14 -7.05
CA LEU A 54 0.23 -3.88 -6.74
C LEU A 54 1.00 -3.10 -5.67
N THR A 55 1.35 -3.76 -4.57
CA THR A 55 2.03 -3.13 -3.43
C THR A 55 3.40 -2.59 -3.80
N THR A 56 4.24 -3.39 -4.46
CA THR A 56 5.59 -2.97 -4.88
C THR A 56 5.55 -1.88 -5.95
N THR A 57 4.60 -1.95 -6.88
CA THR A 57 4.42 -0.91 -7.91
C THR A 57 3.98 0.41 -7.29
N LEU A 58 3.05 0.38 -6.32
CA LEU A 58 2.65 1.60 -5.61
C LEU A 58 3.82 2.17 -4.82
N LEU A 59 4.56 1.35 -4.06
CA LEU A 59 5.75 1.82 -3.32
C LEU A 59 6.77 2.50 -4.24
N LEU A 60 6.99 1.95 -5.44
CA LEU A 60 7.89 2.51 -6.42
C LEU A 60 7.36 3.82 -7.03
N GLU A 61 6.11 3.87 -7.49
CA GLU A 61 5.52 5.05 -8.12
C GLU A 61 5.38 6.22 -7.13
N ASP A 62 4.94 5.91 -5.92
CA ASP A 62 4.42 6.89 -4.99
C ASP A 62 5.42 7.37 -3.95
N PHE A 63 6.45 6.56 -3.69
CA PHE A 63 7.46 6.79 -2.66
C PHE A 63 8.90 6.54 -3.15
N GLU A 64 9.08 6.17 -4.42
CA GLU A 64 10.39 5.84 -4.99
C GLU A 64 11.11 4.69 -4.27
N LEU A 65 10.34 3.83 -3.60
CA LEU A 65 10.86 2.69 -2.84
C LEU A 65 10.82 1.42 -3.69
N ASN A 66 12.01 0.97 -4.11
CA ASN A 66 12.17 -0.32 -4.78
C ASN A 66 12.37 -1.43 -3.75
N VAL A 67 11.30 -2.21 -3.49
CA VAL A 67 11.28 -3.25 -2.46
C VAL A 67 10.94 -4.60 -3.08
N GLU A 68 11.71 -5.62 -2.74
CA GLU A 68 11.34 -7.01 -3.04
C GLU A 68 10.53 -7.58 -1.88
N MET A 69 9.34 -8.10 -2.18
CA MET A 69 8.47 -8.74 -1.20
C MET A 69 8.30 -10.23 -1.52
N PRO A 70 8.34 -11.12 -0.52
CA PRO A 70 7.96 -12.50 -0.73
C PRO A 70 6.47 -12.59 -1.09
N VAL A 71 6.07 -13.67 -1.76
CA VAL A 71 4.65 -13.98 -1.95
C VAL A 71 4.13 -14.50 -0.62
N ASP A 72 3.45 -13.65 0.13
CA ASP A 72 2.80 -14.00 1.40
C ASP A 72 1.32 -13.55 1.33
N PRO A 73 0.35 -14.37 1.78
CA PRO A 73 -1.04 -13.94 1.94
C PRO A 73 -1.22 -12.74 2.89
N GLN A 74 -0.23 -12.39 3.71
CA GLN A 74 -0.30 -11.33 4.71
C GLN A 74 0.24 -9.98 4.23
N ILE A 75 0.28 -9.72 2.91
CA ILE A 75 0.68 -8.40 2.40
C ILE A 75 -0.41 -7.39 2.75
N PRO A 76 -0.13 -6.43 3.65
CA PRO A 76 -1.13 -5.47 4.03
C PRO A 76 -1.27 -4.39 2.96
N THR A 77 -2.48 -3.85 2.82
CA THR A 77 -2.72 -2.80 1.83
C THR A 77 -2.04 -1.49 2.24
N ILE A 78 -1.26 -0.89 1.33
CA ILE A 78 -0.56 0.40 1.55
C ILE A 78 -1.49 1.51 2.11
N PRO A 79 -2.73 1.69 1.62
CA PRO A 79 -3.60 2.75 2.14
C PRO A 79 -3.90 2.62 3.64
N LEU A 80 -4.01 1.39 4.15
CA LEU A 80 -4.27 1.14 5.57
C LEU A 80 -3.04 1.46 6.43
N TYR A 81 -1.86 1.02 5.99
CA TYR A 81 -0.59 1.35 6.67
C TYR A 81 -0.34 2.86 6.71
N MET A 82 -0.63 3.55 5.62
CA MET A 82 -0.48 5.01 5.57
C MET A 82 -1.45 5.73 6.52
N ASN A 83 -2.67 5.20 6.74
CA ASN A 83 -3.56 5.77 7.76
C ASN A 83 -2.98 5.62 9.16
N TYR A 84 -2.43 4.45 9.48
CA TYR A 84 -1.83 4.17 10.78
C TYR A 84 -0.63 5.09 11.05
N LEU A 85 0.28 5.21 10.09
CA LEU A 85 1.45 6.09 10.20
C LEU A 85 1.06 7.55 10.42
N LEU A 86 0.10 8.06 9.64
CA LEU A 86 -0.36 9.45 9.78
C LEU A 86 -1.05 9.69 11.13
N TRP A 87 -1.77 8.70 11.66
CA TRP A 87 -2.33 8.78 13.01
C TRP A 87 -1.24 8.86 14.09
N ILE A 88 -0.17 8.06 13.96
CA ILE A 88 0.97 8.13 14.88
C ILE A 88 1.62 9.51 14.82
N GLU A 89 1.85 10.06 13.62
CA GLU A 89 2.40 11.41 13.46
C GLU A 89 1.55 12.46 14.18
N ASP A 90 0.23 12.40 14.02
CA ASP A 90 -0.68 13.35 14.66
C ASP A 90 -0.68 13.20 16.20
N LEU A 91 -0.61 11.97 16.72
CA LEU A 91 -0.51 11.71 18.16
C LEU A 91 0.80 12.22 18.77
N VAL A 92 1.91 12.07 18.04
CA VAL A 92 3.22 12.59 18.42
C VAL A 92 3.22 14.11 18.39
N ALA A 93 2.66 14.72 17.33
CA ALA A 93 2.56 16.17 17.20
C ALA A 93 1.67 16.80 18.29
N ALA A 94 0.63 16.08 18.75
CA ALA A 94 -0.23 16.53 19.85
C ALA A 94 0.47 16.46 21.23
N ASN A 95 1.53 15.66 21.37
CA ASN A 95 2.31 15.52 22.61
C ASN A 95 3.79 15.82 22.36
N PRO A 96 4.13 17.08 22.02
CA PRO A 96 5.50 17.42 21.67
C PRO A 96 6.42 17.22 22.89
N THR A 97 7.37 16.30 22.76
CA THR A 97 8.46 16.10 23.73
C THR A 97 9.78 16.50 23.08
N SER A 98 10.76 16.92 23.90
CA SER A 98 12.12 17.24 23.42
C SER A 98 12.95 15.98 23.12
N ASP A 99 12.42 14.80 23.40
CA ASP A 99 13.14 13.54 23.34
C ASP A 99 12.93 12.83 21.99
N VAL A 100 13.92 12.04 21.58
CA VAL A 100 13.81 11.19 20.39
C VAL A 100 12.78 10.10 20.66
N ILE A 101 11.65 10.17 19.97
CA ILE A 101 10.59 9.16 20.05
C ILE A 101 10.97 7.95 19.18
N ARG A 102 10.96 6.76 19.78
CA ARG A 102 11.20 5.50 19.08
C ARG A 102 9.91 4.68 19.05
N GLY A 103 9.42 4.40 17.85
CA GLY A 103 8.30 3.49 17.63
C GLY A 103 8.79 2.06 17.42
N VAL A 104 8.06 1.08 17.98
CA VAL A 104 8.24 -0.34 17.67
C VAL A 104 7.00 -0.78 16.90
N ASP A 105 7.17 -1.12 15.63
CA ASP A 105 6.12 -1.74 14.83
C ASP A 105 6.32 -3.26 14.84
N ILE A 106 5.33 -4.01 15.32
CA ILE A 106 5.36 -5.47 15.35
C ILE A 106 4.59 -5.98 14.14
N VAL A 107 5.27 -5.97 12.99
CA VAL A 107 4.79 -6.70 11.82
C VAL A 107 5.27 -8.14 11.95
N LYS A 108 4.36 -9.10 11.83
CA LYS A 108 4.71 -10.53 11.84
C LYS A 108 5.52 -10.84 10.58
N VAL A 109 6.84 -10.72 10.67
CA VAL A 109 7.74 -11.19 9.63
C VAL A 109 7.85 -12.70 9.80
N VAL A 110 7.29 -13.47 8.88
CA VAL A 110 7.55 -14.90 8.83
C VAL A 110 9.01 -15.06 8.38
N GLU A 111 9.91 -15.34 9.33
CA GLU A 111 11.25 -15.82 8.99
C GLU A 111 11.09 -17.10 8.18
N LYS A 112 11.47 -17.04 6.89
CA LYS A 112 11.68 -18.27 6.13
C LYS A 112 12.94 -18.92 6.68
N GLY A 113 12.75 -19.96 7.48
CA GLY A 113 13.81 -20.88 7.87
C GLY A 113 14.52 -21.42 6.63
N THR A 114 15.84 -21.52 6.78
CA THR A 114 16.81 -22.21 5.92
C THR A 114 16.32 -23.56 5.42
#